data_AF-A0A7Y0HL32-F1
#
_entry.id   AF-A0A7Y0HL32-F1
#
_cell.length_a   1.000
_cell.length_b   1.000
_cell.length_c   1.000
_cell.angle_alpha   90.00
_cell.angle_beta   90.00
_cell.angle_gamma   90.00
#
_symmetry.space_group_name_H-M   'P 1'
#
loop_
_entity.id
_entity.type
_entity.pdbx_description
1 polymer ?
#
loop_
_entity_poly.entity_id
_entity_poly.type
_entity_poly.pdbx_seq_one_letter_code
_entity_poly.pdbx_strand_id
1 'polypeptide(L)'
;MAYRKIIEDYYNDTNNLTDYLSKLVNSYRLLVGAAGELNDIALAHKKEVRKAINTSNDLLNVIDEVIDVLEKTSFGYMDYCKIKGKIMQSTMQVQYIQTEIDNELKLQNSEKGASDNSGDVIDTEREVFNTQKDMPINEKDTDNSEEDGSNNGKDAVSNEEDTSSSEKNINNNGKEV
;
A
#
# COMPACT_ATOMS: atom_id res chain seq x y z
N MET A 1 -17.91 1.23 17.38
CA MET A 1 -17.10 0.09 16.87
C MET A 1 -17.91 -1.01 16.19
N ALA A 2 -19.25 -1.06 16.29
CA ALA A 2 -20.07 -2.14 15.68
C ALA A 2 -20.02 -2.20 14.14
N TYR A 3 -20.04 -1.06 13.44
CA TYR A 3 -20.06 -1.02 11.97
C TYR A 3 -18.79 -1.59 11.32
N ARG A 4 -17.62 -1.38 11.95
CA ARG A 4 -16.36 -1.95 11.45
C ARG A 4 -16.39 -3.48 11.48
N LYS A 5 -16.93 -4.05 12.56
CA LYS A 5 -17.05 -5.50 12.71
C LYS A 5 -17.98 -6.10 11.64
N ILE A 6 -19.13 -5.47 11.38
CA ILE A 6 -20.07 -5.94 10.34
C ILE A 6 -19.39 -6.03 8.96
N ILE A 7 -18.57 -5.04 8.63
CA ILE A 7 -17.85 -5.02 7.35
C ILE A 7 -16.75 -6.09 7.31
N GLU A 8 -16.04 -6.30 8.42
CA GLU A 8 -15.03 -7.34 8.54
C GLU A 8 -15.63 -8.74 8.43
N ASP A 9 -16.76 -8.97 9.10
CA ASP A 9 -17.54 -10.20 8.96
C ASP A 9 -18.00 -10.40 7.51
N TYR A 10 -18.48 -9.34 6.83
CA TYR A 10 -18.88 -9.41 5.43
C TYR A 10 -17.74 -9.75 4.46
N TYR A 11 -16.54 -9.18 4.71
CA TYR A 11 -15.34 -9.54 3.97
C TYR A 11 -14.95 -11.01 4.20
N ASN A 12 -14.99 -11.46 5.45
CA ASN A 12 -14.71 -12.85 5.81
C ASN A 12 -15.71 -13.82 5.16
N ASP A 13 -17.00 -13.50 5.15
CA ASP A 13 -18.04 -14.32 4.51
C ASP A 13 -17.81 -14.43 3.00
N THR A 14 -17.41 -13.34 2.34
CA THR A 14 -17.08 -13.32 0.91
C THR A 14 -15.87 -14.20 0.61
N ASN A 15 -14.82 -14.11 1.44
CA ASN A 15 -13.64 -14.97 1.32
C ASN A 15 -13.98 -16.44 1.58
N ASN A 16 -14.75 -16.73 2.63
CA ASN A 16 -15.18 -18.09 2.96
C ASN A 16 -15.96 -18.72 1.82
N LEU A 17 -16.83 -17.95 1.16
CA LEU A 17 -17.58 -18.40 -0.02
C LEU A 17 -16.66 -18.66 -1.21
N THR A 18 -15.64 -17.82 -1.41
CA THR A 18 -14.60 -18.02 -2.45
C THR A 18 -13.80 -19.30 -2.21
N ASP A 19 -13.38 -19.55 -0.97
CA ASP A 19 -12.68 -20.77 -0.58
C ASP A 19 -13.57 -22.01 -0.74
N TYR A 20 -14.85 -21.88 -0.41
CA TYR A 20 -15.82 -22.96 -0.60
C TYR A 20 -16.03 -23.29 -2.08
N LEU A 21 -16.18 -22.27 -2.94
CA LEU A 21 -16.26 -22.42 -4.38
C LEU A 21 -15.04 -23.17 -4.94
N SER A 22 -13.82 -22.79 -4.52
CA SER A 22 -12.59 -23.47 -4.93
C SER A 22 -12.59 -24.97 -4.57
N LYS A 23 -13.08 -25.32 -3.37
CA LYS A 23 -13.22 -26.72 -2.95
C LYS A 23 -14.23 -27.47 -3.82
N LEU A 24 -15.38 -26.87 -4.12
CA LEU A 24 -16.42 -27.48 -4.95
C LEU A 24 -15.93 -27.70 -6.40
N VAL A 25 -15.26 -26.72 -7.00
CA VAL A 25 -14.70 -26.83 -8.36
C VAL A 25 -13.67 -27.96 -8.43
N ASN A 26 -12.84 -28.12 -7.39
CA ASN A 26 -11.91 -29.24 -7.30
C ASN A 26 -12.64 -30.59 -7.22
N SER A 27 -13.68 -30.71 -6.40
CA SER A 27 -14.52 -31.91 -6.33
C SER A 27 -15.21 -32.23 -7.65
N TYR A 28 -15.72 -31.23 -8.36
CA TYR A 28 -16.33 -31.39 -9.68
C TYR A 28 -15.31 -31.92 -10.70
N ARG A 29 -14.12 -31.32 -10.76
CA ARG A 29 -13.03 -31.79 -11.64
C ARG A 29 -12.67 -33.25 -11.36
N LEU A 30 -12.60 -33.66 -10.09
CA LEU A 30 -12.31 -35.04 -9.70
C LEU A 30 -13.41 -36.00 -10.15
N LEU A 31 -14.68 -35.64 -9.97
CA LEU A 31 -15.80 -36.50 -10.40
C LEU A 31 -15.87 -36.66 -11.92
N VAL A 32 -15.66 -35.57 -12.67
CA VAL A 32 -15.60 -35.62 -14.14
C VAL A 32 -14.42 -36.47 -14.61
N GLY A 33 -13.24 -36.32 -13.98
CA GLY A 33 -12.07 -37.16 -14.26
C GLY A 33 -12.35 -38.64 -14.00
N ALA A 34 -12.92 -38.97 -12.83
CA ALA A 34 -13.29 -40.33 -12.48
C ALA A 34 -14.35 -40.93 -13.44
N ALA A 35 -15.30 -40.13 -13.91
CA ALA A 35 -16.26 -40.57 -14.92
C ALA A 35 -15.60 -40.87 -16.27
N GLY A 36 -14.60 -40.07 -16.67
CA GLY A 36 -13.78 -40.32 -17.85
C GLY A 36 -12.98 -41.62 -17.73
N GLU A 37 -12.26 -41.81 -16.62
CA GLU A 37 -11.52 -43.04 -16.33
C GLU A 37 -12.44 -44.26 -16.32
N LEU A 38 -13.63 -44.15 -15.73
CA LEU A 38 -14.61 -45.24 -15.72
C LEU A 38 -15.07 -45.59 -17.15
N ASN A 39 -15.22 -44.60 -18.03
CA ASN A 39 -15.63 -44.82 -19.42
C ASN A 39 -14.56 -45.53 -20.26
N ASP A 40 -13.28 -45.36 -19.91
CA ASP A 40 -12.16 -46.00 -20.61
C ASP A 40 -11.96 -47.47 -20.20
N ILE A 41 -12.55 -47.91 -19.09
CA ILE A 41 -12.52 -49.31 -18.66
C ILE A 41 -13.43 -50.15 -19.57
N ALA A 42 -12.85 -51.09 -20.33
CA ALA A 42 -13.56 -51.90 -21.31
C ALA A 42 -14.76 -52.72 -20.75
N LEU A 43 -14.74 -53.05 -19.45
CA LEU A 43 -15.81 -53.79 -18.76
C LEU A 43 -16.84 -52.89 -18.06
N ALA A 44 -16.66 -51.56 -18.09
CA ALA A 44 -17.55 -50.65 -17.38
C ALA A 44 -18.94 -50.62 -18.00
N HIS A 45 -19.96 -50.62 -17.14
CA HIS A 45 -21.33 -50.51 -17.61
C HIS A 45 -21.69 -49.06 -17.91
N LYS A 46 -22.30 -48.81 -19.08
CA LYS A 46 -22.81 -47.49 -19.48
C LYS A 46 -23.71 -46.82 -18.44
N LYS A 47 -24.44 -47.61 -17.65
CA LYS A 47 -25.28 -47.13 -16.55
C LYS A 47 -24.45 -46.48 -15.44
N GLU A 48 -23.28 -47.04 -15.12
CA GLU A 48 -22.39 -46.55 -14.07
C GLU A 48 -21.68 -45.27 -14.52
N VAL A 49 -21.21 -45.23 -15.77
CA VAL A 49 -20.65 -44.00 -16.38
C VAL A 49 -21.68 -42.87 -16.35
N ARG A 50 -22.91 -43.15 -16.77
CA ARG A 50 -23.99 -42.15 -16.73
C ARG A 50 -24.32 -41.69 -15.31
N LYS A 51 -24.30 -42.60 -14.33
CA LYS A 51 -24.51 -42.25 -12.93
C LYS A 51 -23.42 -41.29 -12.45
N ALA A 52 -22.15 -41.58 -12.76
CA ALA A 52 -21.03 -40.70 -12.40
C ALA A 52 -21.16 -39.30 -13.03
N ILE A 53 -21.51 -39.23 -14.32
CA ILE A 53 -21.75 -37.95 -15.02
C ILE A 53 -22.90 -37.17 -14.38
N ASN A 54 -24.02 -37.84 -14.07
CA ASN A 54 -25.15 -37.18 -13.44
C ASN A 54 -24.78 -36.60 -12.06
N THR A 55 -24.03 -37.35 -11.25
CA THR A 55 -23.52 -36.83 -9.97
C THR A 55 -22.65 -35.59 -10.15
N SER A 56 -21.80 -35.54 -11.18
CA SER A 56 -21.01 -34.34 -11.50
C SER A 56 -21.90 -33.16 -11.87
N ASN A 57 -22.97 -33.39 -12.64
CA ASN A 57 -23.92 -32.35 -13.03
C ASN A 57 -24.70 -31.81 -11.81
N ASP A 58 -25.08 -32.67 -10.87
CA ASP A 58 -25.73 -32.23 -9.63
C ASP A 58 -24.80 -31.31 -8.82
N LEU A 59 -23.50 -31.63 -8.75
CA LEU A 59 -22.51 -30.76 -8.11
C LEU A 59 -22.29 -29.45 -8.89
N LEU A 60 -22.36 -29.47 -10.22
CA LEU A 60 -22.26 -28.28 -11.05
C LEU A 60 -23.39 -27.28 -10.74
N ASN A 61 -24.62 -27.76 -10.54
CA ASN A 61 -25.74 -26.90 -10.16
C ASN A 61 -25.47 -26.18 -8.81
N VAL A 62 -24.86 -26.86 -7.84
CA VAL A 62 -24.46 -26.24 -6.56
C VAL A 62 -23.36 -25.19 -6.76
N ILE A 63 -22.40 -25.46 -7.65
CA ILE A 63 -21.35 -24.50 -8.01
C ILE A 63 -21.97 -23.24 -8.62
N ASP A 64 -22.93 -23.39 -9.53
CA ASP A 64 -23.63 -22.27 -10.16
C ASP A 64 -24.36 -21.40 -9.12
N GLU A 65 -25.06 -22.03 -8.17
CA GLU A 65 -25.70 -21.29 -7.06
C GLU A 65 -24.69 -20.52 -6.19
N VAL A 66 -23.52 -21.11 -5.92
CA VAL A 66 -22.45 -20.44 -5.16
C VAL A 66 -21.85 -19.27 -5.93
N ILE A 67 -21.64 -19.41 -7.24
CA ILE A 67 -21.17 -18.32 -8.11
C ILE A 67 -22.18 -17.17 -8.10
N ASP A 68 -23.47 -17.47 -8.24
CA ASP A 68 -24.55 -16.49 -8.20
C ASP A 68 -24.58 -15.70 -6.89
N VAL A 69 -24.41 -16.38 -5.75
CA VAL A 69 -24.34 -15.71 -4.44
C VAL A 69 -23.08 -14.87 -4.33
N LEU A 70 -21.93 -15.39 -4.76
CA LEU A 70 -20.65 -14.70 -4.67
C LEU A 70 -20.63 -13.43 -5.52
N GLU A 71 -21.22 -13.45 -6.71
CA GLU A 71 -21.33 -12.28 -7.58
C GLU A 71 -22.16 -11.18 -6.90
N LYS A 72 -23.34 -11.55 -6.39
CA LYS A 72 -24.25 -10.62 -5.69
C LYS A 72 -23.61 -10.03 -4.43
N THR A 73 -22.92 -10.83 -3.63
CA THR A 73 -22.25 -10.35 -2.42
C THR A 73 -21.00 -9.54 -2.74
N SER A 74 -20.24 -9.88 -3.79
CA SER A 74 -19.04 -9.14 -4.18
C SER A 74 -19.37 -7.71 -4.63
N PHE A 75 -20.47 -7.49 -5.35
CA PHE A 75 -20.89 -6.15 -5.74
C PHE A 75 -21.13 -5.22 -4.54
N GLY A 76 -21.82 -5.72 -3.50
CA GLY A 76 -22.07 -4.94 -2.28
C GLY A 76 -20.78 -4.53 -1.56
N TYR A 77 -19.83 -5.47 -1.41
CA TYR A 77 -18.54 -5.17 -0.79
C TYR A 77 -17.71 -4.19 -1.63
N MET A 78 -17.74 -4.35 -2.96
CA MET A 78 -17.03 -3.46 -3.88
C MET A 78 -17.57 -2.02 -3.82
N ASP A 79 -18.87 -1.84 -3.70
CA ASP A 79 -19.46 -0.50 -3.54
C ASP A 79 -19.08 0.15 -2.20
N TYR A 80 -19.02 -0.63 -1.12
CA TYR A 80 -18.45 -0.17 0.14
C TYR A 80 -16.99 0.32 -0.04
N CYS A 81 -16.15 -0.47 -0.71
CA CYS A 81 -14.76 -0.09 -0.99
C CYS A 81 -14.67 1.22 -1.77
N LYS A 82 -15.52 1.43 -2.78
CA LYS A 82 -15.58 2.69 -3.54
C LYS A 82 -15.94 3.88 -2.65
N ILE A 83 -16.98 3.75 -1.81
CA ILE A 83 -17.43 4.83 -0.91
C ILE A 83 -16.33 5.15 0.11
N LYS A 84 -15.76 4.13 0.74
CA LYS A 84 -14.67 4.30 1.72
C LYS A 84 -13.46 5.00 1.10
N GLY A 85 -13.07 4.64 -0.12
CA GLY A 85 -12.00 5.30 -0.85
C GLY A 85 -12.25 6.79 -1.06
N LYS A 86 -13.46 7.17 -1.51
CA LYS A 86 -13.85 8.58 -1.71
C LYS A 86 -13.81 9.39 -0.42
N ILE A 87 -14.31 8.83 0.68
CA ILE A 87 -14.27 9.49 2.00
C ILE A 87 -12.81 9.71 2.42
N MET A 88 -11.97 8.69 2.29
CA MET A 88 -10.56 8.78 2.67
C MET A 88 -9.80 9.83 1.85
N GLN A 89 -10.05 9.89 0.54
CA GLN A 89 -9.49 10.91 -0.34
C GLN A 89 -9.93 12.33 0.05
N SER A 90 -11.22 12.51 0.36
CA SER A 90 -11.76 13.81 0.78
C SER A 90 -11.14 14.28 2.09
N THR A 91 -11.02 13.39 3.08
CA THR A 91 -10.36 13.70 4.36
C THR A 91 -8.88 14.05 4.17
N MET A 92 -8.18 13.36 3.26
CA MET A 92 -6.78 13.63 2.95
C MET A 92 -6.59 15.02 2.31
N GLN A 93 -7.50 15.45 1.42
CA GLN A 93 -7.48 16.81 0.87
C GLN A 93 -7.66 17.88 1.95
N VAL A 94 -8.56 17.65 2.91
CA VAL A 94 -8.76 18.56 4.05
C VAL A 94 -7.47 18.69 4.89
N GLN A 95 -6.79 17.57 5.19
CA GLN A 95 -5.53 17.59 5.93
C GLN A 95 -4.40 18.31 5.18
N TYR A 96 -4.33 18.13 3.86
CA TYR A 96 -3.36 18.82 3.02
C TYR A 96 -3.56 20.33 3.05
N ILE A 97 -4.80 20.79 2.82
CA ILE A 97 -5.14 22.23 2.89
C ILE A 97 -4.81 22.79 4.27
N GLN A 98 -5.14 22.06 5.33
CA GLN A 98 -4.84 22.50 6.69
C GLN A 98 -3.34 22.61 6.96
N THR A 99 -2.54 21.65 6.47
CA THR A 99 -1.08 21.69 6.59
C THR A 99 -0.48 22.87 5.82
N GLU A 100 -1.00 23.18 4.63
CA GLU A 100 -0.54 24.31 3.82
C GLU A 100 -0.81 25.64 4.54
N ILE A 101 -2.03 25.83 5.05
CA ILE A 101 -2.40 27.02 5.84
C ILE A 101 -1.51 27.16 7.08
N ASP A 102 -1.28 26.06 7.82
CA ASP A 102 -0.43 26.08 9.01
C ASP A 102 1.03 26.44 8.69
N ASN A 103 1.55 26.02 7.53
CA ASN A 103 2.89 26.36 7.07
C ASN A 103 2.99 27.84 6.68
N GLU A 104 2.03 28.37 5.93
CA GLU A 104 1.99 29.79 5.58
C GLU A 104 1.89 30.68 6.82
N LEU A 105 1.04 30.32 7.79
CA LEU A 105 0.91 31.07 9.05
C LEU A 105 2.22 31.07 9.86
N LYS A 106 2.95 29.95 9.89
CA LYS A 106 4.27 29.88 10.55
C LYS A 106 5.30 30.75 9.85
N LEU A 107 5.34 30.73 8.52
CA LEU A 107 6.21 31.58 7.71
C LEU A 107 5.95 33.07 7.97
N GLN A 108 4.69 33.51 7.87
CA GLN A 108 4.33 34.92 8.11
C GLN A 108 4.65 35.41 9.52
N ASN A 109 4.46 34.56 10.54
CA ASN A 109 4.81 34.90 11.92
C ASN A 109 6.34 34.97 12.15
N SER A 110 7.12 34.15 11.44
CA SER A 110 8.58 34.23 11.48
C SER A 110 9.14 35.48 10.80
N GLU A 111 8.49 35.96 9.73
CA GLU A 111 8.88 37.18 9.02
C GLU A 111 8.53 38.46 9.80
N LYS A 112 7.39 38.48 10.50
CA LYS A 112 7.00 39.61 11.38
C LYS A 112 7.89 39.76 12.61
N GLY A 113 8.41 38.67 13.17
CA GLY A 113 9.31 38.72 14.33
C GLY A 113 10.68 39.33 14.06
N ALA A 114 11.06 39.55 12.80
CA ALA A 114 12.36 40.09 12.41
C ALA A 114 12.37 41.61 12.11
N SER A 115 11.20 42.29 12.06
CA SER A 115 11.10 43.71 11.67
C SER A 115 10.88 44.71 12.82
N ASP A 116 10.61 44.26 14.05
CA ASP A 116 10.25 45.17 15.16
C ASP A 116 11.44 45.68 16.02
N ASN A 117 12.67 45.72 15.47
CA ASN A 117 13.85 46.26 16.17
C ASN A 117 14.42 47.55 15.56
N SER A 118 13.57 48.39 14.96
CA SER A 118 14.00 49.73 14.54
C SER A 118 12.94 50.80 14.80
N GLY A 119 13.09 51.51 15.91
CA GLY A 119 12.58 52.88 16.06
C GLY A 119 11.98 53.18 17.43
N ASP A 120 12.79 53.70 18.36
CA ASP A 120 12.56 55.07 18.84
C ASP A 120 13.82 55.66 19.53
N VAL A 121 14.08 56.95 19.24
CA VAL A 121 15.28 57.74 19.53
C VAL A 121 15.08 58.57 20.80
N ILE A 122 16.08 58.69 21.70
CA ILE A 122 16.26 59.92 22.51
C ILE A 122 17.75 60.25 22.69
N ASP A 123 18.17 61.33 22.03
CA ASP A 123 19.35 62.13 22.36
C ASP A 123 19.19 62.78 23.75
N THR A 124 20.16 62.64 24.65
CA THR A 124 20.40 63.66 25.69
C THR A 124 21.87 63.68 26.14
N GLU A 125 22.47 64.84 25.84
CA GLU A 125 23.68 65.50 26.35
C GLU A 125 24.53 64.82 27.44
N ARG A 126 25.80 64.58 27.08
CA ARG A 126 27.04 65.14 27.66
C ARG A 126 27.10 65.26 29.20
N GLU A 127 28.06 64.57 29.83
CA GLU A 127 28.97 65.11 30.87
C GLU A 127 30.28 64.31 30.89
N VAL A 128 31.37 65.00 31.21
CA VAL A 128 32.77 64.70 30.94
C VAL A 128 33.49 64.41 32.27
N PHE A 129 34.42 63.43 32.28
CA PHE A 129 35.82 63.52 32.78
C PHE A 129 36.38 62.25 33.48
N ASN A 130 37.50 61.76 32.90
CA ASN A 130 38.79 61.29 33.47
C ASN A 130 38.81 60.22 34.60
N THR A 131 39.72 59.24 34.66
CA THR A 131 41.15 59.22 34.29
C THR A 131 41.71 57.78 34.37
N GLN A 132 42.73 57.47 33.53
CA GLN A 132 43.94 56.67 33.83
C GLN A 132 43.82 55.22 34.39
N LYS A 133 44.32 54.21 33.66
CA LYS A 133 45.72 53.72 33.74
C LYS A 133 45.94 52.38 32.99
N ASP A 134 47.07 52.34 32.29
CA ASP A 134 48.04 51.24 32.14
C ASP A 134 47.66 49.92 31.42
N MET A 135 48.19 49.78 30.20
CA MET A 135 48.76 48.54 29.62
C MET A 135 50.08 48.22 30.37
N PRO A 136 50.77 47.03 30.34
CA PRO A 136 50.74 46.04 29.26
C PRO A 136 51.16 44.55 29.54
N ILE A 137 51.25 43.77 28.43
CA ILE A 137 52.05 42.57 28.05
C ILE A 137 51.95 41.17 28.74
N ASN A 138 51.76 40.18 27.86
CA ASN A 138 52.58 38.97 27.56
C ASN A 138 52.13 37.56 27.97
N GLU A 139 52.13 36.69 26.93
CA GLU A 139 52.56 35.28 26.84
C GLU A 139 52.22 34.28 27.96
N LYS A 140 51.53 33.18 27.59
CA LYS A 140 52.16 31.85 27.30
C LYS A 140 51.10 30.76 27.11
N ASP A 141 51.29 30.02 26.01
CA ASP A 141 51.34 28.56 25.87
C ASP A 141 50.55 27.69 26.86
N THR A 142 49.74 26.75 26.35
CA THR A 142 50.12 25.31 26.24
C THR A 142 48.96 24.46 25.73
N ASP A 143 49.23 23.81 24.58
CA ASP A 143 49.10 22.39 24.27
C ASP A 143 47.88 21.55 24.70
N ASN A 144 47.29 20.94 23.66
CA ASN A 144 47.04 19.49 23.43
C ASN A 144 46.17 18.76 24.48
N SER A 145 45.26 17.89 24.11
CA SER A 145 45.35 16.81 23.12
C SER A 145 43.92 16.31 22.85
N GLU A 146 43.58 15.98 21.60
CA GLU A 146 43.44 14.60 21.08
C GLU A 146 42.34 13.81 21.83
N GLU A 147 41.44 13.07 21.19
CA GLU A 147 41.56 12.35 19.94
C GLU A 147 40.17 11.79 19.57
N ASP A 148 39.97 11.62 18.27
CA ASP A 148 39.28 10.52 17.59
C ASP A 148 37.93 9.97 18.06
N GLY A 149 36.99 9.68 17.17
CA GLY A 149 37.08 9.65 15.73
C GLY A 149 35.98 8.78 15.14
N SER A 150 35.55 9.20 13.94
CA SER A 150 35.23 8.36 12.78
C SER A 150 34.03 7.41 12.86
N ASN A 151 32.95 7.72 12.11
CA ASN A 151 32.73 7.34 10.69
C ASN A 151 31.85 6.09 10.62
N ASN A 152 30.94 5.84 9.67
CA ASN A 152 30.64 6.36 8.33
C ASN A 152 29.13 6.06 8.10
N GLY A 153 28.38 6.88 7.37
CA GLY A 153 28.26 6.79 5.90
C GLY A 153 26.81 6.38 5.56
N LYS A 154 26.01 7.24 4.92
CA LYS A 154 25.85 7.38 3.44
C LYS A 154 25.22 6.12 2.81
N ASP A 155 24.23 6.14 1.93
CA ASP A 155 23.44 7.17 1.25
C ASP A 155 22.21 6.50 0.59
N ALA A 156 21.18 7.32 0.31
CA ALA A 156 20.25 7.34 -0.82
C ALA A 156 19.86 6.08 -1.66
N VAL A 157 18.53 5.85 -1.68
CA VAL A 157 17.59 5.67 -2.83
C VAL A 157 18.16 5.46 -4.26
N SER A 158 17.64 4.46 -4.98
CA SER A 158 17.07 4.57 -6.35
C SER A 158 16.38 3.28 -6.85
N ASN A 159 15.36 3.51 -7.69
CA ASN A 159 14.45 2.57 -8.38
C ASN A 159 15.06 1.96 -9.67
N GLU A 160 14.24 1.09 -10.29
CA GLU A 160 14.13 0.67 -11.72
C GLU A 160 14.38 -0.84 -11.91
N GLU A 161 13.32 -1.63 -12.10
CA GLU A 161 12.65 -1.97 -13.38
C GLU A 161 13.55 -2.71 -14.36
N ASP A 162 13.33 -4.02 -14.50
CA ASP A 162 13.49 -4.75 -15.77
C ASP A 162 12.86 -6.14 -15.67
N THR A 163 11.89 -6.44 -16.54
CA THR A 163 11.74 -7.71 -17.28
C THR A 163 10.48 -7.69 -18.13
N SER A 164 10.64 -7.19 -19.35
CA SER A 164 9.79 -7.53 -20.50
C SER A 164 10.51 -8.61 -21.31
N SER A 165 9.83 -9.70 -21.65
CA SER A 165 9.59 -10.10 -23.06
C SER A 165 8.91 -11.45 -23.16
N SER A 166 7.75 -11.43 -23.82
CA SER A 166 7.05 -12.58 -24.39
C SER A 166 7.59 -12.80 -25.80
N GLU A 167 7.91 -14.03 -26.21
CA GLU A 167 7.96 -14.38 -27.63
C GLU A 167 7.38 -15.79 -27.89
N LYS A 168 6.30 -15.78 -28.67
CA LYS A 168 5.64 -16.93 -29.28
C LYS A 168 6.53 -17.48 -30.39
N ASN A 169 6.82 -18.77 -30.38
CA ASN A 169 7.34 -19.46 -31.57
C ASN A 169 6.19 -20.17 -32.28
N ILE A 170 5.75 -19.59 -33.39
CA ILE A 170 4.92 -20.20 -34.42
C ILE A 170 5.89 -20.82 -35.42
N ASN A 171 5.81 -22.13 -35.69
CA ASN A 171 6.43 -22.69 -36.87
C ASN A 171 5.43 -23.58 -37.62
N ASN A 172 4.93 -23.01 -38.72
CA ASN A 172 4.27 -23.71 -39.82
C ASN A 172 5.36 -24.27 -40.74
N ASN A 173 5.28 -25.55 -41.11
CA ASN A 173 5.34 -26.01 -42.51
C ASN A 173 5.35 -27.54 -42.59
N GLY A 174 4.55 -28.08 -43.51
CA GLY A 174 4.59 -29.50 -43.87
C GLY A 174 3.34 -30.00 -44.58
N LYS A 175 3.01 -29.38 -45.70
CA LYS A 175 2.04 -29.88 -46.69
C LYS A 175 2.84 -30.72 -47.67
N GLU A 176 2.60 -32.03 -47.77
CA GLU A 176 2.85 -32.81 -48.99
C GLU A 176 2.16 -34.18 -48.93
N VAL A 177 1.28 -34.38 -49.92
CA VAL A 177 0.75 -35.61 -50.55
C VAL A 177 0.11 -36.69 -49.68
#